data_AF-A0A7V2TUY2-F1
#
_entry.id   AF-A0A7V2TUY2-F1
#
_cell.length_a   1.000
_cell.length_b   1.000
_cell.length_c   1.000
_cell.angle_alpha   90.00
_cell.angle_beta   90.00
_cell.angle_gamma   90.00
#
_symmetry.space_group_name_H-M   'P 1'
#
loop_
_entity.id
_entity.type
_entity.pdbx_description
1 polymer ?
#
loop_
_entity_poly.entity_id
_entity_poly.type
_entity_poly.pdbx_seq_one_letter_code
_entity_poly.pdbx_strand_id
1 'polypeptide(L)'
;GPRFQEEDLEAKLRTTMENVFRKAEEKRISSLAFPAMGAGFYGIPLEVCARETLGAAKQYLEGVEGSREIVFCLNERYEYIPFQEQLKKI
;
A
#
# COMPACT_ATOMS: atom_id res chain seq x y z
N GLY A 1 1.54 10.85 3.46
CA GLY A 1 0.15 10.84 2.98
C GLY A 1 -0.18 12.20 2.38
N PRO A 2 -1.19 12.28 1.50
CA PRO A 2 -1.66 13.54 0.93
C PRO A 2 -2.25 14.47 2.02
N ARG A 3 -2.56 15.72 1.70
CA ARG A 3 -3.44 16.56 2.54
C ARG A 3 -4.90 16.15 2.38
N PHE A 4 -5.73 16.47 3.36
CA PHE A 4 -7.17 16.20 3.30
C PHE A 4 -7.80 16.95 2.11
N GLN A 5 -8.55 16.22 1.26
CA GLN A 5 -9.21 16.74 0.04
C GLN A 5 -8.26 17.41 -0.96
N GLU A 6 -6.99 17.01 -0.97
CA GLU A 6 -6.05 17.42 -2.00
C GLU A 6 -6.38 16.74 -3.34
N GLU A 7 -6.07 17.37 -4.47
CA GLU A 7 -6.16 16.70 -5.77
C GLU A 7 -5.17 15.53 -5.87
N ASP A 8 -5.45 14.59 -6.77
CA ASP A 8 -4.60 13.44 -7.09
C ASP A 8 -4.28 12.51 -5.90
N LEU A 9 -5.24 12.32 -5.00
CA LEU A 9 -5.07 11.46 -3.81
C LEU A 9 -4.56 10.06 -4.15
N GLU A 10 -5.05 9.49 -5.26
CA GLU A 10 -4.64 8.16 -5.74
C GLU A 10 -3.16 8.12 -6.13
N ALA A 11 -2.72 9.03 -7.00
CA ALA A 11 -1.33 9.10 -7.44
C ALA A 11 -0.38 9.40 -6.26
N LYS A 12 -0.83 10.22 -5.30
CA LYS A 12 -0.07 10.52 -4.07
C LYS A 12 0.00 9.33 -3.13
N LEU A 13 -1.05 8.51 -3.04
CA LEU A 13 -1.02 7.26 -2.28
C LEU A 13 0.02 6.30 -2.88
N ARG A 14 0.00 6.10 -4.20
CA ARG A 14 1.00 5.29 -4.91
C ARG A 14 2.42 5.78 -4.67
N THR A 15 2.66 7.07 -4.90
CA THR A 15 3.96 7.73 -4.67
C THR A 15 4.42 7.56 -3.21
N THR A 16 3.49 7.63 -2.26
CA THR A 16 3.80 7.40 -0.84
C THR A 16 4.32 5.99 -0.62
N MET A 17 3.66 4.96 -1.16
CA MET A 17 4.09 3.57 -1.02
C MET A 17 5.45 3.32 -1.67
N GLU A 18 5.67 3.79 -2.90
CA GLU A 18 6.95 3.69 -3.61
C GLU A 18 8.10 4.32 -2.82
N ASN A 19 7.86 5.48 -2.21
CA ASN A 19 8.85 6.14 -1.37
C ASN A 19 9.18 5.34 -0.11
N VAL A 20 8.18 4.69 0.52
CA VAL A 20 8.42 3.81 1.66
C VAL A 20 9.30 2.63 1.26
N PHE A 21 9.00 1.97 0.14
CA PHE A 21 9.78 0.83 -0.34
C PHE A 21 11.22 1.21 -0.70
N ARG A 22 11.42 2.36 -1.37
CA ARG A 22 12.77 2.90 -1.61
C ARG A 22 13.52 3.10 -0.29
N LYS A 23 12.85 3.62 0.73
CA LYS A 23 13.46 3.85 2.05
C LYS A 23 13.76 2.55 2.78
N ALA A 24 12.93 1.53 2.62
CA ALA A 24 13.18 0.19 3.16
C ALA A 24 14.47 -0.41 2.60
N GLU A 25 14.71 -0.30 1.28
CA GLU A 25 15.95 -0.76 0.66
C GLU A 25 17.17 0.02 1.16
N GLU A 26 17.10 1.36 1.20
CA GLU A 26 18.18 2.19 1.75
C GLU A 26 18.54 1.82 3.20
N LYS A 27 17.56 1.33 3.96
CA LYS A 27 17.70 0.94 5.36
C LYS A 27 17.88 -0.57 5.57
N ARG A 28 17.91 -1.36 4.48
CA ARG A 28 18.00 -2.84 4.50
C ARG A 28 16.93 -3.48 5.39
N ILE A 29 15.71 -2.94 5.33
CA ILE A 29 14.55 -3.48 6.06
C ILE A 29 13.92 -4.57 5.20
N SER A 30 13.85 -5.79 5.74
CA SER A 30 13.31 -6.95 5.02
C SER A 30 11.80 -7.16 5.21
N SER A 31 11.22 -6.59 6.27
CA SER A 31 9.82 -6.81 6.64
C SER A 31 9.13 -5.48 6.94
N LEU A 32 7.97 -5.25 6.34
CA LEU A 32 7.17 -4.05 6.49
C LEU A 32 5.72 -4.41 6.82
N ALA A 33 5.11 -3.63 7.71
CA ALA A 33 3.69 -3.75 8.03
C ALA A 33 2.99 -2.41 7.79
N PHE A 34 1.83 -2.46 7.14
CA PHE A 34 1.03 -1.29 6.77
C PHE A 34 -0.40 -1.46 7.26
N PRO A 35 -1.06 -0.40 7.75
CA PRO A 35 -2.53 -0.39 7.86
C PRO A 35 -3.17 -0.31 6.47
N ALA A 36 -4.50 -0.14 6.40
CA ALA A 36 -5.21 0.24 5.17
C ALA A 36 -4.79 1.65 4.70
N MET A 37 -3.62 1.76 4.08
CA MET A 37 -3.02 3.04 3.68
C MET A 37 -3.94 3.80 2.71
N GLY A 38 -4.15 5.08 2.98
CA GLY A 38 -5.08 5.93 2.21
C GLY A 38 -6.54 5.87 2.69
N ALA A 39 -6.93 4.83 3.42
CA ALA A 39 -8.25 4.76 4.05
C ALA A 39 -8.35 5.68 5.27
N GLY A 40 -9.57 5.82 5.80
CA GLY A 40 -9.85 6.64 6.98
C GLY A 40 -9.82 8.13 6.67
N PHE A 41 -8.90 8.88 7.31
CA PHE A 41 -8.88 10.34 7.27
C PHE A 41 -8.79 10.91 5.84
N TYR A 42 -8.04 10.27 4.93
CA TYR A 42 -7.89 10.78 3.56
C TYR A 42 -9.09 10.52 2.65
N GLY A 43 -10.04 9.69 3.08
CA GLY A 43 -11.30 9.46 2.36
C GLY A 43 -11.15 8.79 1.00
N ILE A 44 -10.02 8.13 0.71
CA ILE A 44 -9.83 7.39 -0.54
C ILE A 44 -10.68 6.10 -0.47
N PRO A 45 -11.46 5.76 -1.51
CA PRO A 45 -12.24 4.52 -1.54
C PRO A 45 -11.34 3.29 -1.32
N LEU A 46 -11.81 2.32 -0.54
CA LEU A 46 -10.99 1.16 -0.13
C LEU A 46 -10.52 0.31 -1.31
N GLU A 47 -11.31 0.21 -2.36
CA GLU A 47 -10.95 -0.50 -3.59
C GLU A 47 -9.78 0.17 -4.30
N VAL A 48 -9.72 1.51 -4.25
CA VAL A 48 -8.59 2.29 -4.77
C VAL A 48 -7.38 2.10 -3.86
N CYS A 49 -7.55 2.22 -2.53
CA CYS A 49 -6.47 1.96 -1.57
C CYS A 49 -5.84 0.59 -1.78
N ALA A 50 -6.66 -0.46 -1.87
CA ALA A 50 -6.22 -1.83 -2.12
C ALA A 50 -5.45 -1.93 -3.44
N ARG A 51 -6.01 -1.42 -4.54
CA ARG A 51 -5.38 -1.47 -5.87
C ARG A 51 -4.01 -0.80 -5.87
N GLU A 52 -3.93 0.42 -5.36
CA GLU A 52 -2.72 1.23 -5.43
C GLU A 52 -1.62 0.69 -4.52
N THR A 53 -1.97 0.31 -3.28
CA THR A 53 -0.99 -0.11 -2.28
C THR A 53 -0.47 -1.52 -2.53
N LEU A 54 -1.35 -2.47 -2.90
CA LEU A 54 -0.94 -3.82 -3.31
C LEU A 54 -0.22 -3.81 -4.66
N GLY A 55 -0.65 -2.95 -5.60
CA GLY A 55 0.03 -2.78 -6.88
C GLY A 55 1.47 -2.29 -6.71
N ALA A 56 1.67 -1.27 -5.88
CA ALA A 56 3.01 -0.78 -5.55
C ALA A 56 3.84 -1.85 -4.81
N ALA A 57 3.24 -2.59 -3.89
CA ALA A 57 3.92 -3.68 -3.17
C ALA A 57 4.39 -4.79 -4.13
N LYS A 58 3.52 -5.21 -5.07
CA LYS A 58 3.87 -6.19 -6.10
C LYS A 58 5.05 -5.72 -6.94
N GLN A 59 4.98 -4.51 -7.50
CA GLN A 59 6.04 -3.96 -8.34
C GLN A 59 7.38 -3.88 -7.59
N TYR A 60 7.34 -3.49 -6.32
CA TYR A 60 8.52 -3.48 -5.47
C TYR A 60 9.10 -4.89 -5.27
N LEU A 61 8.27 -5.88 -4.92
CA LEU A 61 8.69 -7.27 -4.70
C LEU A 61 9.27 -7.92 -5.97
N GLU A 62 8.73 -7.60 -7.15
CA GLU A 62 9.25 -8.06 -8.45
C GLU A 62 10.63 -7.47 -8.78
N GLY A 63 10.95 -6.28 -8.23
CA GLY A 63 12.16 -5.52 -8.54
C GLY A 63 13.32 -5.69 -7.54
N VAL A 64 13.16 -6.47 -6.48
CA VAL A 64 14.17 -6.62 -5.43
C VAL A 64 14.71 -8.03 -5.29
N GLU A 65 16.00 -8.11 -4.96
CA GLU A 65 16.66 -9.38 -4.66
C GLU A 65 16.58 -9.74 -3.17
N GLY A 66 16.43 -11.04 -2.91
CA GLY A 66 16.34 -11.60 -1.57
C GLY A 66 14.92 -11.63 -0.99
N SER A 67 14.75 -12.31 0.14
CA SER A 67 13.45 -12.44 0.78
C SER A 67 12.98 -11.09 1.35
N ARG A 68 11.74 -10.73 1.06
CA ARG A 68 11.03 -9.58 1.65
C ARG A 68 9.64 -10.02 2.09
N GLU A 69 9.12 -9.38 3.13
CA GLU A 69 7.76 -9.61 3.63
C GLU A 69 7.01 -8.28 3.75
N ILE A 70 5.78 -8.25 3.23
CA ILE A 70 4.90 -7.09 3.32
C ILE A 70 3.56 -7.57 3.87
N VAL A 71 3.18 -7.02 5.02
CA VAL A 71 1.93 -7.34 5.71
C VAL A 71 1.00 -6.14 5.66
N PHE A 72 -0.25 -6.36 5.26
CA PHE A 72 -1.33 -5.38 5.38
C PHE A 72 -2.21 -5.74 6.58
N CYS A 73 -2.13 -4.95 7.64
CA CYS A 73 -2.88 -5.07 8.89
C CYS A 73 -4.27 -4.44 8.72
N LEU A 74 -5.23 -5.27 8.31
CA LEU A 74 -6.62 -4.87 8.05
C LEU A 74 -7.48 -5.37 9.20
N ASN A 75 -7.84 -4.46 10.12
CA ASN A 75 -8.50 -4.84 11.37
C ASN A 75 -9.99 -5.11 11.16
N GLU A 76 -10.62 -4.37 10.25
CA GLU A 76 -12.05 -4.44 10.03
C GLU A 76 -12.39 -5.23 8.78
N ARG A 77 -13.52 -5.96 8.82
CA ARG A 77 -13.95 -6.79 7.70
C ARG A 77 -14.20 -5.99 6.41
N TYR A 78 -14.67 -4.76 6.55
CA TYR A 78 -14.93 -3.88 5.41
C TYR A 78 -13.62 -3.40 4.75
N GLU A 79 -12.51 -3.34 5.48
CA GLU A 79 -11.17 -3.08 4.92
C GLU A 79 -10.57 -4.35 4.32
N TYR A 80 -10.74 -5.48 5.00
CA TYR A 80 -10.20 -6.77 4.57
C TYR A 80 -10.72 -7.22 3.21
N ILE A 81 -12.04 -7.12 2.98
CA ILE A 81 -12.67 -7.64 1.76
C ILE A 81 -12.07 -7.02 0.48
N PRO A 82 -12.02 -5.69 0.30
CA PRO A 82 -11.43 -5.07 -0.90
C PRO A 82 -9.98 -5.49 -1.16
N PHE A 83 -9.16 -5.56 -0.11
CA PHE A 83 -7.76 -6.00 -0.22
C PHE A 83 -7.65 -7.47 -0.58
N GLN A 84 -8.47 -8.35 0.02
CA GLN A 84 -8.49 -9.77 -0.32
C GLN A 84 -8.90 -9.97 -1.79
N GLU A 85 -9.95 -9.29 -2.25
CA GLU A 85 -10.40 -9.40 -3.64
C GLU A 85 -9.40 -8.82 -4.62
N GLN A 86 -8.66 -7.78 -4.25
CA GLN A 86 -7.58 -7.26 -5.07
C GLN A 86 -6.37 -8.19 -5.10
N LEU A 87 -5.99 -8.78 -3.96
CA LEU A 87 -4.86 -9.69 -3.86
C LEU A 87 -5.04 -10.93 -4.75
N LYS A 88 -6.28 -11.43 -4.89
CA LYS A 88 -6.62 -12.55 -5.79
C LYS A 88 -6.37 -12.25 -7.28
N LYS A 89 -6.21 -10.98 -7.66
CA LYS A 89 -6.06 -10.54 -9.06
C LYS A 89 -4.62 -10.29 -9.48
N ILE A 90 -3.68 -10.25 -8.54
CA ILE A 90 -2.31 -9.79 -8.79
C ILE A 90 -1.28 -10.91 -8.66
#